data_AF-A0A7W7RBR8-F1
#
_entry.id   AF-A0A7W7RBR8-F1
#
_cell.length_a   1.000
_cell.length_b   1.000
_cell.length_c   1.000
_cell.angle_alpha   90.00
_cell.angle_beta   90.00
_cell.angle_gamma   90.00
#
_symmetry.space_group_name_H-M   'P 1'
#
loop_
_entity.id
_entity.type
_entity.pdbx_description
1 polymer ?
#
loop_
_entity_poly.entity_id
_entity_poly.type
_entity_poly.pdbx_seq_one_letter_code
_entity_poly.pdbx_strand_id
1 'polypeptide(L)'
;MRDAQDRSTQDQRTAVGLTGGAALSILLAAATDSHWLVVPAIGMLISAVILAYRTLKDQPGGSWIAWAAGTVISLLLVWTNPDDRVLQIPVTGVLAVGATALFLRWRAQHR
;
A
#
# COMPACT_ATOMS: atom_id res chain seq x y z
N MET A 1 -10.78 17.53 21.77
CA MET A 1 -9.55 16.70 21.78
C MET A 1 -9.87 15.20 21.71
N ARG A 2 -10.83 14.69 22.50
CA ARG A 2 -11.27 13.28 22.46
C ARG A 2 -11.76 12.83 21.07
N ASP A 3 -12.56 13.65 20.41
CA ASP A 3 -13.12 13.36 19.07
C ASP A 3 -12.05 13.19 17.97
N ALA A 4 -10.92 13.88 18.08
CA ALA A 4 -9.83 13.77 17.12
C ALA A 4 -9.06 12.44 17.29
N GLN A 5 -8.89 12.01 18.53
CA GLN A 5 -8.21 10.76 18.86
C GLN A 5 -9.06 9.53 18.50
N ASP A 6 -10.37 9.62 18.73
CA ASP A 6 -11.33 8.57 18.35
C ASP A 6 -11.37 8.39 16.82
N ARG A 7 -11.37 9.50 16.05
CA ARG A 7 -11.28 9.46 14.58
C ARG A 7 -9.98 8.82 14.10
N SER A 8 -8.84 9.18 14.68
CA SER A 8 -7.54 8.60 14.29
C SER A 8 -7.47 7.08 14.53
N THR A 9 -8.05 6.62 15.64
CA THR A 9 -8.10 5.20 15.99
C THR A 9 -9.02 4.44 15.05
N GLN A 10 -10.16 5.04 14.68
CA GLN A 10 -11.09 4.46 13.73
C GLN A 10 -10.50 4.39 12.32
N ASP A 11 -9.87 5.45 11.83
CA ASP A 11 -9.20 5.48 10.53
C ASP A 11 -8.09 4.42 10.45
N GLN A 12 -7.32 4.24 11.53
CA GLN A 12 -6.29 3.21 11.60
C GLN A 12 -6.89 1.79 11.52
N ARG A 13 -7.99 1.53 12.25
CA ARG A 13 -8.69 0.24 12.17
C ARG A 13 -9.25 -0.02 10.78
N THR A 14 -9.83 0.99 10.14
CA THR A 14 -10.35 0.89 8.77
C THR A 14 -9.22 0.65 7.76
N ALA A 15 -8.08 1.34 7.89
CA ALA A 15 -6.92 1.12 7.03
C ALA A 15 -6.37 -0.31 7.16
N VAL A 16 -6.29 -0.84 8.38
CA VAL A 16 -5.92 -2.24 8.63
C VAL A 16 -6.93 -3.20 8.01
N GLY A 17 -8.23 -2.94 8.17
CA GLY A 17 -9.30 -3.74 7.57
C GLY A 17 -9.21 -3.77 6.04
N LEU A 18 -9.00 -2.62 5.40
CA LEU A 18 -8.83 -2.51 3.95
C LEU A 18 -7.57 -3.23 3.46
N THR A 19 -6.47 -3.12 4.20
CA THR A 19 -5.23 -3.83 3.86
C THR A 19 -5.40 -5.34 3.97
N GLY A 20 -6.10 -5.82 5.01
CA GLY A 20 -6.45 -7.23 5.15
C GLY A 20 -7.38 -7.73 4.04
N GLY A 21 -8.38 -6.92 3.66
CA GLY A 21 -9.26 -7.20 2.52
C GLY A 21 -8.50 -7.29 1.20
N ALA A 22 -7.60 -6.34 0.94
CA ALA A 22 -6.74 -6.37 -0.24
C ALA A 22 -5.88 -7.64 -0.28
N ALA A 23 -5.27 -8.03 0.84
CA ALA A 23 -4.47 -9.24 0.94
C ALA A 23 -5.31 -10.51 0.65
N LEU A 24 -6.52 -10.61 1.20
CA LEU A 24 -7.45 -11.70 0.91
C LEU A 24 -7.84 -11.73 -0.57
N SER A 25 -8.12 -10.59 -1.19
CA SER A 25 -8.43 -10.51 -2.62
C SER A 25 -7.26 -10.95 -3.48
N ILE A 26 -6.02 -10.58 -3.13
CA ILE A 26 -4.80 -11.02 -3.83
C ILE A 26 -4.60 -12.55 -3.69
N LEU A 27 -4.76 -13.09 -2.48
CA LEU A 27 -4.65 -14.53 -2.24
C LEU A 27 -5.71 -15.31 -3.01
N LEU A 28 -6.95 -14.79 -3.05
CA LEU A 28 -8.03 -15.42 -3.79
C LEU A 28 -7.80 -15.33 -5.31
N ALA A 29 -7.30 -14.20 -5.80
CA ALA A 29 -6.87 -14.06 -7.19
C ALA A 29 -5.82 -15.11 -7.55
N ALA A 30 -4.82 -15.31 -6.69
CA ALA A 30 -3.75 -16.28 -6.91
C ALA A 30 -4.25 -17.73 -6.84
N ALA A 31 -5.22 -18.02 -5.97
CA ALA A 31 -5.81 -19.35 -5.85
C ALA A 31 -6.77 -19.70 -7.00
N THR A 32 -7.41 -18.70 -7.62
CA THR A 32 -8.43 -18.89 -8.67
C THR A 32 -7.93 -18.54 -10.07
N ASP A 33 -6.69 -18.07 -10.20
CA ASP A 33 -6.08 -17.53 -11.43
C ASP A 33 -6.92 -16.39 -12.08
N SER A 34 -7.83 -15.79 -11.30
CA SER A 34 -8.75 -14.76 -11.77
C SER A 34 -8.22 -13.38 -11.41
N HIS A 35 -7.57 -12.75 -12.40
CA HIS A 35 -6.99 -11.41 -12.29
C HIS A 35 -8.03 -10.29 -12.03
N TRP A 36 -9.32 -10.56 -12.21
CA TRP A 36 -10.39 -9.59 -11.94
C TRP A 36 -10.43 -9.13 -10.47
N LEU A 37 -9.97 -9.98 -9.54
CA LEU A 37 -9.90 -9.68 -8.11
C LEU A 37 -8.74 -8.73 -7.75
N VAL A 38 -7.84 -8.45 -8.70
CA VAL A 38 -6.74 -7.48 -8.49
C VAL A 38 -7.25 -6.05 -8.49
N VAL A 39 -8.28 -5.74 -9.29
CA VAL A 39 -8.89 -4.39 -9.35
C VAL A 39 -9.44 -3.93 -7.98
N PRO A 40 -10.30 -4.71 -7.29
CA PRO A 40 -10.77 -4.33 -5.96
C PRO A 40 -9.62 -4.31 -4.94
N ALA A 41 -8.62 -5.18 -5.06
CA ALA A 41 -7.44 -5.16 -4.18
C ALA A 41 -6.67 -3.83 -4.29
N ILE A 42 -6.46 -3.33 -5.52
CA ILE A 42 -5.82 -2.03 -5.78
C ILE A 42 -6.66 -0.90 -5.15
N GLY A 43 -7.98 -0.91 -5.35
CA GLY A 43 -8.87 0.10 -4.77
C GLY A 43 -8.83 0.14 -3.24
N MET A 44 -8.79 -1.03 -2.60
CA MET A 44 -8.66 -1.16 -1.15
C MET A 44 -7.30 -0.66 -0.65
N LEU A 45 -6.20 -1.00 -1.36
CA LEU A 45 -4.85 -0.50 -1.05
C LEU A 45 -4.77 1.03 -1.13
N ILE A 46 -5.28 1.63 -2.21
CA ILE A 46 -5.31 3.10 -2.36
C ILE A 46 -6.12 3.74 -1.22
N SER A 47 -7.29 3.17 -0.90
CA SER A 47 -8.14 3.66 0.19
C SER A 47 -7.44 3.56 1.55
N ALA A 48 -6.74 2.46 1.82
CA ALA A 48 -5.96 2.27 3.04
C ALA A 48 -4.83 3.29 3.15
N VAL A 49 -4.12 3.58 2.05
CA VAL A 49 -3.07 4.60 1.99
C VAL A 49 -3.64 5.98 2.27
N ILE A 50 -4.77 6.35 1.67
CA ILE A 50 -5.39 7.67 1.89
C ILE A 50 -5.75 7.86 3.37
N LEU A 51 -6.31 6.83 4.01
CA LEU A 51 -6.62 6.86 5.44
C LEU A 51 -5.36 6.92 6.30
N ALA A 52 -4.33 6.13 5.97
CA ALA A 52 -3.04 6.18 6.67
C ALA A 52 -2.33 7.54 6.48
N TYR A 53 -2.43 8.15 5.31
CA TYR A 53 -1.84 9.46 5.03
C TYR A 53 -2.57 10.58 5.79
N ARG A 54 -3.89 10.45 5.98
CA ARG A 54 -4.66 11.37 6.83
C ARG A 54 -4.22 11.30 8.29
N THR A 55 -3.91 10.11 8.81
CA THR A 55 -3.46 9.95 10.20
C THR A 55 -1.99 10.31 10.40
N LEU A 56 -1.16 10.23 9.36
CA LEU A 56 0.28 10.52 9.41
C LEU A 56 0.69 11.87 8.82
N LYS A 57 -0.28 12.71 8.44
CA LYS A 57 -0.03 14.01 7.78
C LYS A 57 0.95 14.91 8.54
N ASP A 58 0.96 14.81 9.86
CA ASP A 58 1.81 15.62 10.74
C ASP A 58 3.08 14.90 11.21
N GLN A 59 3.29 13.64 10.80
CA GLN A 59 4.49 12.88 11.16
C GLN A 59 5.54 12.94 10.04
N PRO A 60 6.72 13.56 10.28
CA PRO A 60 7.81 13.56 9.33
C PRO A 60 8.27 12.12 9.10
N GLY A 61 7.99 11.60 7.89
CA GLY A 61 8.38 10.24 7.48
C GLY A 61 7.23 9.33 7.04
N GLY A 62 5.96 9.74 7.14
CA GLY A 62 4.82 8.92 6.70
C GLY A 62 4.74 8.58 5.20
N SER A 63 5.59 9.18 4.36
CA SER A 63 5.59 8.99 2.91
C SER A 63 6.00 7.58 2.46
N TRP A 64 6.70 6.81 3.31
CA TRP A 64 7.09 5.42 2.96
C TRP A 64 5.88 4.53 2.67
N ILE A 65 4.72 4.80 3.29
CA ILE A 65 3.49 4.02 3.09
C ILE A 65 2.96 4.15 1.67
N ALA A 66 2.98 5.36 1.12
CA ALA A 66 2.57 5.61 -0.26
C ALA A 66 3.48 4.88 -1.25
N TRP A 67 4.79 4.86 -0.97
CA TRP A 67 5.77 4.14 -1.77
C TRP A 67 5.60 2.61 -1.65
N ALA A 68 5.36 2.09 -0.45
CA ALA A 68 5.12 0.67 -0.23
C ALA A 68 3.87 0.19 -0.96
N ALA A 69 2.76 0.92 -0.83
CA ALA A 69 1.53 0.58 -1.54
C ALA A 69 1.67 0.72 -3.06
N GLY A 70 2.37 1.76 -3.54
CA GLY A 70 2.70 1.89 -4.96
C GLY A 70 3.52 0.70 -5.48
N THR A 71 4.46 0.19 -4.68
CA THR A 71 5.23 -1.02 -5.00
C THR A 71 4.31 -2.24 -5.13
N VAL A 72 3.39 -2.44 -4.18
CA VAL A 72 2.44 -3.56 -4.22
C VAL A 72 1.52 -3.46 -5.43
N ILE A 73 0.97 -2.28 -5.72
CA ILE A 73 0.12 -2.05 -6.90
C ILE A 73 0.91 -2.32 -8.18
N SER A 74 2.14 -1.81 -8.29
CA SER A 74 2.99 -2.06 -9.46
C SER A 74 3.30 -3.54 -9.65
N LEU A 75 3.59 -4.27 -8.56
CA LEU A 75 3.82 -5.72 -8.60
C LEU A 75 2.56 -6.47 -9.07
N LEU A 76 1.38 -6.06 -8.61
CA LEU A 76 0.11 -6.64 -9.04
C LEU A 76 -0.13 -6.39 -10.53
N LEU A 77 0.20 -5.19 -11.04
CA LEU A 77 0.08 -4.89 -12.47
C LEU A 77 1.02 -5.75 -13.33
N VAL A 78 2.28 -5.93 -12.91
CA VAL A 78 3.28 -6.81 -13.54
C VAL A 78 2.76 -8.25 -13.61
N TRP A 79 2.08 -8.68 -12.55
CA TRP A 79 1.50 -10.01 -12.48
C TRP A 79 0.34 -10.18 -13.46
N THR A 80 -0.58 -9.20 -13.52
CA THR A 80 -1.78 -9.26 -14.39
C THR A 80 -1.52 -8.99 -15.87
N ASN A 81 -0.47 -8.23 -16.23
CA ASN A 81 -0.22 -7.81 -17.61
C ASN A 81 1.19 -8.24 -18.08
N PRO A 82 1.33 -9.46 -18.64
CA PRO A 82 2.64 -10.00 -19.00
C PRO A 82 3.34 -9.23 -20.12
N ASP A 83 2.58 -8.58 -21.00
CA ASP A 83 3.11 -7.87 -22.16
C ASP A 83 3.90 -6.61 -21.77
N ASP A 84 3.58 -5.99 -20.63
CA ASP A 84 4.22 -4.75 -20.16
C ASP A 84 5.39 -4.98 -19.18
N ARG A 85 5.74 -6.24 -18.88
CA ARG A 85 6.70 -6.58 -17.82
C ARG A 85 8.07 -5.94 -18.02
N VAL A 86 8.52 -5.81 -19.26
CA VAL A 86 9.85 -5.24 -19.59
C VAL A 86 9.97 -3.80 -19.10
N LEU A 87 8.89 -3.01 -19.19
CA LEU A 87 8.86 -1.62 -18.71
C LEU A 87 8.46 -1.53 -17.24
N GLN A 88 7.59 -2.41 -16.76
CA GLN A 88 7.08 -2.34 -15.40
C GLN A 88 8.06 -2.87 -14.33
N ILE A 89 8.88 -3.88 -14.63
CA ILE A 89 9.88 -4.41 -13.67
C ILE A 89 10.84 -3.32 -13.17
N PRO A 90 11.46 -2.49 -14.05
CA PRO A 90 12.28 -1.36 -13.61
C PRO A 90 11.52 -0.39 -12.69
N VAL A 91 10.26 -0.08 -13.03
CA VAL A 91 9.41 0.83 -12.25
C VAL A 91 9.12 0.25 -10.87
N THR A 92 8.75 -1.02 -10.79
CA THR A 92 8.55 -1.73 -9.51
C THR A 92 9.83 -1.72 -8.68
N GLY A 93 10.99 -1.92 -9.32
CA GLY A 93 12.30 -1.85 -8.65
C GLY A 93 12.58 -0.48 -8.02
N VAL A 94 12.33 0.61 -8.76
CA VAL A 94 12.50 1.98 -8.25
C VAL A 94 11.55 2.25 -7.07
N LEU A 95 10.29 1.81 -7.18
CA LEU A 95 9.31 1.94 -6.10
C LEU A 95 9.75 1.17 -4.85
N ALA A 96 10.22 -0.07 -5.00
CA ALA A 96 10.68 -0.90 -3.90
C ALA A 96 11.91 -0.30 -3.20
N VAL A 97 12.87 0.22 -3.97
CA VAL A 97 14.06 0.88 -3.43
C VAL A 97 13.67 2.15 -2.67
N GLY A 98 12.80 2.99 -3.24
CA GLY A 98 12.34 4.21 -2.58
C GLY A 98 11.54 3.94 -1.32
N ALA A 99 10.64 2.94 -1.33
CA ALA A 99 9.90 2.49 -0.16
C ALA A 99 10.86 2.05 0.95
N THR A 100 11.86 1.25 0.61
CA THR A 100 12.86 0.74 1.54
C THR A 100 13.74 1.85 2.11
N ALA A 101 14.24 2.75 1.26
CA ALA A 101 15.07 3.87 1.68
C ALA A 101 14.32 4.81 2.64
N LEU A 102 13.07 5.13 2.33
CA LEU A 102 12.22 5.96 3.20
C LEU A 102 11.88 5.24 4.52
N PHE A 103 11.60 3.95 4.47
CA PHE A 103 11.37 3.15 5.68
C PHE A 103 12.61 3.11 6.59
N LEU A 104 13.80 2.89 6.02
CA LEU A 104 15.06 2.91 6.77
C LEU A 104 15.33 4.28 7.40
N ARG A 105 15.07 5.36 6.64
CA ARG A 105 15.20 6.73 7.15
C ARG A 105 14.22 7.01 8.29
N TRP A 106 12.96 6.63 8.14
CA TRP A 106 11.95 6.75 9.19
C TRP A 106 12.38 5.98 10.45
N ARG A 107 12.83 4.72 10.30
CA ARG A 107 13.32 3.89 11.41
C ARG A 107 14.52 4.52 12.13
N ALA A 108 15.42 5.16 11.37
CA ALA A 108 16.58 5.84 11.94
C ALA A 108 16.20 7.11 12.72
N GLN A 109 15.09 7.76 12.38
CA GLN A 109 14.59 8.95 13.07
C GLN A 109 13.80 8.63 14.35
N HIS A 110 13.30 7.40 14.49
CA HIS A 110 12.50 6.94 15.64
C HIS A 110 13.24 5.95 16.56
N ARG A 111 14.57 5.85 16.45
CA ARG A 111 15.44 5.20 17.43
C ARG A 111 16.00 6.24 18.40
#